data_AF-A0A3M7T2K9-F1
#
_entry.id   AF-A0A3M7T2K9-F1
#
_cell.length_a   1.000
_cell.length_b   1.000
_cell.length_c   1.000
_cell.angle_alpha   90.00
_cell.angle_beta   90.00
_cell.angle_gamma   90.00
#
_symmetry.space_group_name_H-M   'P 1'
#
loop_
_entity.id
_entity.type
_entity.pdbx_description
1 polymer ?
#
loop_
_entity_poly.entity_id
_entity_poly.type
_entity_poly.pdbx_seq_one_letter_code
_entity_poly.pdbx_strand_id
1 'polypeptide(L)'
;MKRMTAYSSNITGSDSYKRRTELEATFEQKGCATVFFTFSYADNHWHDLHRLMPGQFTLDKNKRYQNVLNNPHLVDWYFTFRLNEFLKVVFDGILDCEWRWHRYEWQSRSTIHAHGAAKFKNDPGLRDLTTKVYQGRMAEKQILTDDISPASKNGVNELIYIGKKSEKILIDYTNTLLTAMNPRTNLIAVKDINVD
;
A
#
# COMPACT_ATOMS: atom_id res chain seq x y z
N MET A 1 3.50 -35.16 -14.94
CA MET A 1 3.46 -33.68 -14.93
C MET A 1 4.90 -33.17 -15.04
N LYS A 2 5.27 -32.45 -16.11
CA LYS A 2 6.59 -31.79 -16.19
C LYS A 2 6.68 -30.76 -15.07
N ARG A 3 7.78 -30.75 -14.32
CA ARG A 3 8.01 -29.86 -13.17
C ARG A 3 7.88 -28.40 -13.61
N MET A 4 6.92 -27.68 -13.02
CA MET A 4 6.56 -26.30 -13.34
C MET A 4 7.75 -25.32 -13.25
N THR A 5 8.81 -25.72 -12.55
CA THR A 5 10.00 -24.93 -12.25
C THR A 5 11.07 -24.95 -13.34
N ALA A 6 11.15 -26.00 -14.17
CA ALA A 6 12.13 -26.08 -15.26
C ALA A 6 11.93 -24.98 -16.32
N TYR A 7 10.75 -24.36 -16.36
CA TYR A 7 10.43 -23.23 -17.24
C TYR A 7 10.18 -21.92 -16.48
N SER A 8 10.37 -21.87 -15.16
CA SER A 8 10.11 -20.66 -14.36
C SER A 8 11.06 -19.49 -14.64
N SER A 9 12.23 -19.75 -15.25
CA SER A 9 13.11 -18.72 -15.82
C SER A 9 12.57 -18.11 -17.12
N ASN A 10 11.64 -18.81 -17.79
CA ASN A 10 10.98 -18.39 -19.03
C ASN A 10 9.54 -17.91 -18.77
N ILE A 11 9.07 -17.94 -17.52
CA ILE A 11 7.86 -17.23 -17.11
C ILE A 11 8.27 -15.79 -16.90
N THR A 12 8.11 -14.97 -17.95
CA THR A 12 7.96 -13.52 -17.77
C THR A 12 6.84 -13.31 -16.76
N GLY A 13 7.09 -12.51 -15.73
CA GLY A 13 6.12 -12.26 -14.66
C GLY A 13 4.73 -11.98 -15.23
N SER A 14 3.68 -12.41 -14.53
CA SER A 14 2.31 -12.20 -15.00
C SER A 14 2.09 -10.71 -15.29
N ASP A 15 1.54 -10.39 -16.47
CA ASP A 15 1.29 -9.01 -16.90
C ASP A 15 0.70 -8.19 -15.76
N SER A 16 1.44 -7.15 -15.35
CA SER A 16 1.10 -6.27 -14.24
C SER A 16 -0.21 -5.51 -14.46
N TYR A 17 -0.72 -5.52 -15.69
CA TYR A 17 -1.93 -4.80 -16.09
C TYR A 17 -3.21 -5.65 -16.16
N LYS A 18 -3.17 -6.95 -15.82
CA LYS A 18 -4.33 -7.87 -15.95
C LYS A 18 -5.63 -7.45 -15.27
N ARG A 19 -5.57 -6.52 -14.30
CA ARG A 19 -6.74 -5.94 -13.63
C ARG A 19 -6.68 -4.40 -13.54
N ARG A 20 -5.86 -3.76 -14.37
CA ARG A 20 -5.67 -2.29 -14.36
C ARG A 20 -6.97 -1.53 -14.52
N THR A 21 -7.80 -1.92 -15.49
CA THR A 21 -9.06 -1.24 -15.81
C THR A 21 -10.01 -1.21 -14.61
N GLU A 22 -10.05 -2.28 -13.80
CA GLU A 22 -10.87 -2.31 -12.59
C GLU A 22 -10.36 -1.32 -11.54
N LEU A 23 -9.05 -1.19 -11.39
CA LEU A 23 -8.44 -0.24 -10.47
C LEU A 23 -8.70 1.21 -10.91
N GLU A 24 -8.53 1.51 -12.20
CA GLU A 24 -8.83 2.83 -12.77
C GLU A 24 -10.30 3.20 -12.56
N ALA A 25 -11.23 2.29 -12.89
CA ALA A 25 -12.66 2.50 -12.65
C ALA A 25 -12.99 2.70 -11.15
N THR A 26 -12.30 1.98 -10.27
CA THR A 26 -12.45 2.19 -8.81
C THR A 26 -12.01 3.58 -8.41
N PHE A 27 -10.90 4.09 -8.94
CA PHE A 27 -10.41 5.43 -8.62
C PHE A 27 -11.33 6.52 -9.17
N GLU A 28 -11.88 6.33 -10.36
CA GLU A 28 -12.88 7.24 -10.94
C GLU A 28 -14.15 7.30 -10.09
N GLN A 29 -14.63 6.16 -9.60
CA GLN A 29 -15.89 6.10 -8.82
C GLN A 29 -15.73 6.46 -7.35
N LYS A 30 -14.62 6.06 -6.71
CA LYS A 30 -14.42 6.10 -5.25
C LYS A 30 -13.29 7.04 -4.82
N GLY A 31 -12.61 7.67 -5.76
CA GLY A 31 -11.46 8.54 -5.50
C GLY A 31 -10.15 7.78 -5.27
N CYS A 32 -9.08 8.55 -5.04
CA CYS A 32 -7.74 8.00 -4.85
C CYS A 32 -7.61 7.19 -3.55
N ALA A 33 -6.84 6.10 -3.60
CA ALA A 33 -6.48 5.29 -2.44
C ALA A 33 -5.73 6.10 -1.37
N THR A 34 -5.86 5.67 -0.12
CA THR A 34 -5.05 6.14 1.01
C THR A 34 -3.67 5.50 0.99
N VAL A 35 -3.61 4.18 0.72
CA VAL A 35 -2.37 3.41 0.71
C VAL A 35 -2.30 2.50 -0.51
N PHE A 36 -1.07 2.31 -0.99
CA PHE A 36 -0.70 1.18 -1.83
C PHE A 36 0.11 0.21 -0.99
N PHE A 37 -0.15 -1.09 -1.15
CA PHE A 37 0.55 -2.13 -0.41
C PHE A 37 1.03 -3.24 -1.32
N THR A 38 2.13 -3.86 -0.91
CA THR A 38 2.60 -5.13 -1.44
C THR A 38 2.64 -6.13 -0.29
N PHE A 39 1.97 -7.25 -0.46
CA PHE A 39 2.06 -8.38 0.44
C PHE A 39 2.93 -9.45 -0.22
N SER A 40 4.06 -9.74 0.41
CA SER A 40 5.00 -10.78 -0.02
C SER A 40 5.16 -11.80 1.10
N TYR A 41 5.63 -12.99 0.74
CA TYR A 41 5.63 -14.11 1.67
C TYR A 41 6.84 -15.01 1.44
N ALA A 42 7.58 -15.27 2.53
CA ALA A 42 8.78 -16.09 2.51
C ALA A 42 8.43 -17.58 2.71
N ASP A 43 7.71 -18.16 1.76
CA ASP A 43 7.19 -19.54 1.77
C ASP A 43 8.11 -20.60 2.41
N ASN A 44 9.38 -20.63 2.04
CA ASN A 44 10.39 -21.59 2.54
C ASN A 44 10.65 -21.51 4.06
N HIS A 45 10.27 -20.41 4.71
CA HIS A 45 10.57 -20.14 6.11
C HIS A 45 9.37 -20.34 7.04
N TRP A 46 8.18 -20.55 6.50
CA TRP A 46 6.96 -20.60 7.30
C TRP A 46 6.64 -22.00 7.78
N HIS A 47 6.88 -22.24 9.07
CA HIS A 47 6.67 -23.56 9.67
C HIS A 47 5.23 -24.04 9.54
N ASP A 48 4.24 -23.16 9.68
CA ASP A 48 2.82 -23.52 9.57
C ASP A 48 2.46 -24.02 8.17
N LEU A 49 2.95 -23.34 7.12
CA LEU A 49 2.82 -23.82 5.74
C LEU A 49 3.44 -25.22 5.60
N HIS A 50 4.66 -25.40 6.10
CA HIS A 50 5.35 -26.68 5.99
C HIS A 50 4.75 -27.81 6.84
N ARG A 51 3.95 -27.50 7.86
CA ARG A 51 3.15 -28.49 8.60
C ARG A 51 1.93 -28.98 7.81
N LEU A 52 1.44 -28.17 6.87
CA LEU A 52 0.31 -28.50 5.98
C LEU A 52 0.77 -29.21 4.69
N MET A 53 2.07 -29.23 4.41
CA MET A 53 2.65 -29.89 3.25
C MET A 53 2.66 -31.41 3.41
N PRO A 54 2.57 -32.19 2.32
CA PRO A 54 2.67 -33.64 2.38
C PRO A 54 3.98 -34.12 3.01
N GLY A 55 3.89 -35.16 3.85
CA GLY A 55 5.02 -35.77 4.56
C GLY A 55 5.19 -35.26 5.99
N GLN A 56 6.29 -35.66 6.64
CA GLN A 56 6.60 -35.19 7.98
C GLN A 56 7.24 -33.80 7.92
N PHE A 57 6.83 -32.93 8.85
CA PHE A 57 7.44 -31.62 9.04
C PHE A 57 8.97 -31.76 9.22
N THR A 58 9.71 -30.86 8.59
CA THR A 58 11.18 -30.88 8.64
C THR A 58 11.74 -29.46 8.69
N LEU A 59 12.83 -29.30 9.43
CA LEU A 59 13.59 -28.05 9.51
C LEU A 59 14.62 -27.93 8.37
N ASP A 60 14.90 -29.03 7.66
CA ASP A 60 15.83 -29.08 6.54
C ASP A 60 15.36 -28.12 5.41
N LYS A 61 16.21 -27.15 5.08
CA LYS A 61 15.92 -26.10 4.09
C LYS A 61 15.71 -26.67 2.68
N ASN A 62 16.49 -27.68 2.30
CA ASN A 62 16.40 -28.27 0.96
C ASN A 62 15.10 -29.06 0.81
N LYS A 63 14.70 -29.81 1.84
CA LYS A 63 13.42 -30.53 1.83
C LYS A 63 12.23 -29.57 1.81
N ARG A 64 12.28 -28.49 2.59
CA ARG A 64 11.26 -27.43 2.56
C ARG A 64 11.13 -26.77 1.21
N TYR A 65 12.26 -26.42 0.59
CA TYR A 65 12.30 -25.87 -0.76
C TYR A 65 11.66 -26.83 -1.77
N GLN A 66 12.03 -28.11 -1.75
CA GLN A 66 11.40 -29.11 -2.63
C GLN A 66 9.89 -29.23 -2.38
N ASN A 67 9.43 -29.16 -1.13
CA ASN A 67 8.00 -29.23 -0.82
C ASN A 67 7.22 -28.04 -1.41
N VAL A 68 7.75 -26.83 -1.30
CA VAL A 68 7.15 -25.62 -1.93
C VAL A 68 7.09 -25.78 -3.45
N LEU A 69 8.18 -26.21 -4.08
CA LEU A 69 8.23 -26.38 -5.54
C LEU A 69 7.29 -27.49 -6.05
N ASN A 70 7.11 -28.55 -5.28
CA ASN A 70 6.28 -29.68 -5.67
C ASN A 70 4.79 -29.47 -5.37
N ASN A 71 4.45 -28.52 -4.49
CA ASN A 71 3.08 -28.25 -4.05
C ASN A 71 2.70 -26.77 -4.18
N PRO A 72 2.85 -26.13 -5.37
CA PRO A 72 2.62 -24.70 -5.55
C PRO A 72 1.17 -24.28 -5.22
N HIS A 73 0.20 -25.17 -5.45
CA HIS A 73 -1.21 -24.94 -5.11
C HIS A 73 -1.44 -24.74 -3.61
N LEU A 74 -0.71 -25.46 -2.74
CA LEU A 74 -0.79 -25.26 -1.28
C LEU A 74 -0.16 -23.93 -0.87
N VAL A 75 0.93 -23.54 -1.55
CA VAL A 75 1.59 -22.25 -1.33
C VAL A 75 0.64 -21.11 -1.69
N ASP A 76 0.05 -21.15 -2.88
CA ASP A 76 -0.89 -20.13 -3.36
C ASP A 76 -2.16 -20.06 -2.49
N TRP A 77 -2.71 -21.21 -2.10
CA TRP A 77 -3.87 -21.26 -1.20
C TRP A 77 -3.55 -20.67 0.17
N TYR A 78 -2.44 -21.08 0.78
CA TYR A 78 -2.06 -20.59 2.11
C TYR A 78 -1.73 -19.10 2.08
N PHE A 79 -1.03 -18.63 1.04
CA PHE A 79 -0.79 -17.21 0.81
C PHE A 79 -2.09 -16.42 0.73
N THR A 80 -3.04 -16.89 -0.09
CA THR A 80 -4.35 -16.26 -0.27
C THR A 80 -5.12 -16.22 1.05
N PHE A 81 -5.11 -17.31 1.81
CA PHE A 81 -5.73 -17.37 3.13
C PHE A 81 -5.12 -16.34 4.09
N ARG A 82 -3.79 -16.27 4.19
CA ARG A 82 -3.09 -15.32 5.06
C ARG A 82 -3.33 -13.87 4.65
N LEU A 83 -3.31 -13.58 3.35
CA LEU A 83 -3.61 -12.25 2.83
C LEU A 83 -5.04 -11.84 3.20
N ASN A 84 -6.02 -12.71 2.96
CA ASN A 84 -7.42 -12.42 3.27
C ASN A 84 -7.65 -12.17 4.76
N GLU A 85 -7.07 -12.98 5.64
CA GLU A 85 -7.15 -12.76 7.08
C GLU A 85 -6.45 -11.46 7.51
N PHE A 86 -5.27 -11.17 6.95
CA PHE A 86 -4.57 -9.91 7.22
C PHE A 86 -5.41 -8.69 6.78
N LEU A 87 -5.95 -8.70 5.57
CA LEU A 87 -6.79 -7.60 5.07
C LEU A 87 -8.07 -7.46 5.91
N LYS A 88 -8.72 -8.57 6.27
CA LYS A 88 -9.91 -8.55 7.12
C LYS A 88 -9.64 -7.97 8.50
N VAL A 89 -8.58 -8.42 9.18
CA VAL A 89 -8.28 -7.99 10.55
C VAL A 89 -7.73 -6.56 10.56
N VAL A 90 -6.71 -6.29 9.73
CA VAL A 90 -5.98 -5.03 9.77
C VAL A 90 -6.69 -3.95 8.96
N PHE A 91 -7.03 -4.21 7.70
CA PHE A 91 -7.62 -3.17 6.84
C PHE A 91 -9.08 -2.95 7.21
N ASP A 92 -9.90 -3.99 7.20
CA ASP A 92 -11.34 -3.84 7.40
C ASP A 92 -11.67 -3.60 8.89
N GLY A 93 -11.04 -4.33 9.81
CA GLY A 93 -11.34 -4.24 11.25
C GLY A 93 -10.67 -3.08 11.98
N ILE A 94 -9.34 -3.00 11.90
CA ILE A 94 -8.55 -2.00 12.63
C ILE A 94 -8.57 -0.66 11.91
N LEU A 95 -8.23 -0.64 10.61
CA LEU A 95 -8.10 0.57 9.80
C LEU A 95 -9.40 1.07 9.16
N ASP A 96 -10.53 0.40 9.42
CA ASP A 96 -11.87 0.78 8.94
C ASP A 96 -11.88 1.13 7.44
N CYS A 97 -11.48 0.15 6.65
CA CYS A 97 -11.40 0.26 5.20
C CYS A 97 -12.77 0.53 4.56
N GLU A 98 -12.82 1.54 3.70
CA GLU A 98 -13.99 1.87 2.89
C GLU A 98 -14.06 0.97 1.65
N TRP A 99 -12.94 0.87 0.94
CA TRP A 99 -12.78 -0.02 -0.20
C TRP A 99 -11.33 -0.45 -0.32
N ARG A 100 -11.12 -1.67 -0.80
CA ARG A 100 -9.81 -2.22 -1.11
C ARG A 100 -9.87 -3.01 -2.41
N TRP A 101 -8.79 -2.94 -3.16
CA TRP A 101 -8.59 -3.69 -4.39
C TRP A 101 -7.20 -4.33 -4.33
N HIS A 102 -7.06 -5.56 -4.83
CA HIS A 102 -5.75 -6.18 -5.00
C HIS A 102 -5.75 -7.15 -6.17
N ARG A 103 -4.56 -7.42 -6.68
CA ARG A 103 -4.28 -8.46 -7.67
C ARG A 103 -3.11 -9.32 -7.22
N TYR A 104 -3.11 -10.56 -7.67
CA TYR A 104 -1.96 -11.45 -7.51
C TYR A 104 -0.96 -11.26 -8.66
N GLU A 105 0.31 -11.40 -8.34
CA GLU A 105 1.41 -11.39 -9.29
C GLU A 105 2.37 -12.53 -8.97
N TRP A 106 2.66 -13.38 -9.95
CA TRP A 106 3.66 -14.43 -9.80
C TRP A 106 4.98 -13.92 -10.37
N GLN A 107 5.97 -13.78 -9.49
CA GLN A 107 7.32 -13.41 -9.89
C GLN A 107 8.12 -14.66 -10.33
N SER A 108 9.32 -14.43 -10.87
CA SER A 108 10.24 -15.51 -11.21
C SER A 108 10.49 -16.40 -9.98
N ARG A 109 10.63 -17.72 -10.19
CA ARG A 109 10.65 -18.78 -9.15
C ARG A 109 9.30 -19.14 -8.53
N SER A 110 8.18 -18.72 -9.12
CA SER A 110 6.82 -19.07 -8.69
C SER A 110 6.41 -18.50 -7.33
N THR A 111 7.08 -17.45 -6.87
CA THR A 111 6.69 -16.77 -5.62
C THR A 111 5.55 -15.81 -5.90
N ILE A 112 4.41 -16.07 -5.27
CA ILE A 112 3.21 -15.24 -5.33
C ILE A 112 3.39 -13.96 -4.49
N HIS A 113 2.93 -12.85 -5.06
CA HIS A 113 2.81 -11.55 -4.42
C HIS A 113 1.37 -11.05 -4.59
N ALA A 114 0.95 -10.16 -3.71
CA ALA A 114 -0.25 -9.36 -3.93
C ALA A 114 0.10 -7.88 -3.90
N HIS A 115 -0.36 -7.16 -4.92
CA HIS A 115 -0.30 -5.70 -4.97
C HIS A 115 -1.71 -5.17 -4.85
N GLY A 116 -1.89 -4.15 -4.00
CA GLY A 116 -3.21 -3.60 -3.78
C GLY A 116 -3.20 -2.14 -3.41
N ALA A 117 -4.40 -1.59 -3.40
CA ALA A 117 -4.72 -0.23 -3.02
C ALA A 117 -5.92 -0.26 -2.08
N ALA A 118 -5.93 0.61 -1.08
CA ALA A 118 -7.04 0.71 -0.15
C ALA A 118 -7.32 2.16 0.26
N LYS A 119 -8.59 2.44 0.51
CA LYS A 119 -9.07 3.69 1.11
C LYS A 119 -9.57 3.43 2.51
N PHE A 120 -9.15 4.26 3.45
CA PHE A 120 -9.67 4.26 4.81
C PHE A 120 -10.68 5.39 4.97
N LYS A 121 -11.74 5.17 5.75
CA LYS A 121 -12.82 6.16 5.92
C LYS A 121 -12.34 7.46 6.58
N ASN A 122 -11.28 7.38 7.38
CA ASN A 122 -10.70 8.51 8.09
C ASN A 122 -9.58 9.22 7.31
N ASP A 123 -9.39 8.90 6.02
CA ASP A 123 -8.40 9.58 5.18
C ASP A 123 -8.67 11.09 5.16
N PRO A 124 -7.74 11.94 5.63
CA PRO A 124 -7.96 13.37 5.76
C PRO A 124 -7.93 14.10 4.40
N GLY A 125 -7.74 13.38 3.29
CA GLY A 125 -7.50 13.96 1.98
C GLY A 125 -6.01 14.03 1.68
N LEU A 126 -5.30 12.90 1.84
CA LEU A 126 -3.84 12.84 1.68
C LEU A 126 -3.33 13.43 0.36
N ARG A 127 -4.06 13.22 -0.74
CA ARG A 127 -3.72 13.79 -2.06
C ARG A 127 -3.63 15.32 -1.99
N ASP A 128 -4.69 15.96 -1.48
CA ASP A 128 -4.79 17.42 -1.44
C ASP A 128 -3.80 18.01 -0.44
N LEU A 129 -3.64 17.35 0.72
CA LEU A 129 -2.62 17.72 1.71
C LEU A 129 -1.21 17.68 1.09
N THR A 130 -0.87 16.61 0.37
CA THR A 130 0.44 16.47 -0.28
C THR A 130 0.67 17.56 -1.33
N THR A 131 -0.37 17.90 -2.11
CA THR A 131 -0.31 19.02 -3.07
C THR A 131 -0.06 20.36 -2.37
N LYS A 132 -0.78 20.64 -1.28
CA LYS A 132 -0.60 21.86 -0.47
C LYS A 132 0.80 21.95 0.14
N VAL A 133 1.33 20.84 0.66
CA VAL A 133 2.71 20.75 1.17
C VAL A 133 3.71 21.05 0.07
N TYR A 134 3.55 20.45 -1.12
CA TYR A 134 4.43 20.70 -2.25
C TYR A 134 4.41 22.18 -2.67
N GLN A 135 3.24 22.77 -2.82
CA GLN A 135 3.08 24.20 -3.14
C GLN A 135 3.75 25.10 -2.10
N GLY A 136 3.54 24.84 -0.81
CA GLY A 136 4.18 25.60 0.27
C GLY A 136 5.71 25.49 0.26
N ARG A 137 6.27 24.31 0.00
CA ARG A 137 7.73 24.12 -0.12
C ARG A 137 8.32 24.82 -1.34
N MET A 138 7.59 24.85 -2.46
CA MET A 138 8.00 25.62 -3.64
C MET A 138 7.97 27.12 -3.38
N ALA A 139 6.94 27.63 -2.71
CA ALA A 139 6.83 29.02 -2.28
C ALA A 139 7.98 29.42 -1.33
N GLU A 140 8.32 28.58 -0.35
CA GLU A 140 9.43 28.82 0.58
C GLU A 140 10.78 28.92 -0.17
N LYS A 141 10.99 28.05 -1.16
CA LYS A 141 12.20 28.10 -2.01
C LYS A 141 12.29 29.38 -2.84
N GLN A 142 11.16 29.90 -3.33
CA GLN A 142 11.13 31.14 -4.14
C GLN A 142 11.48 32.38 -3.30
N ILE A 143 11.12 32.43 -2.01
CA ILE A 143 11.54 33.52 -1.11
C ILE A 143 13.06 33.51 -0.95
N LEU A 144 13.66 32.33 -0.78
CA LEU A 144 15.11 32.20 -0.59
C LEU A 144 15.92 32.64 -1.81
N THR A 145 15.32 32.64 -3.00
CA THR A 145 15.95 33.08 -4.25
C THR A 145 15.68 34.56 -4.58
N ASP A 146 15.05 35.33 -3.68
CA ASP A 146 14.74 36.77 -3.82
C ASP A 146 13.95 37.17 -5.09
N ASP A 147 13.27 36.22 -5.72
CA ASP A 147 12.65 36.38 -7.04
C ASP A 147 11.20 36.92 -6.98
N ILE A 148 10.85 37.65 -5.90
CA ILE A 148 9.44 37.94 -5.55
C ILE A 148 9.19 39.41 -5.22
N SER A 149 8.22 40.02 -5.93
CA SER A 149 7.72 41.38 -5.67
C SER A 149 6.99 41.51 -4.31
N PRO A 150 6.95 42.70 -3.67
CA PRO A 150 6.31 42.89 -2.35
C PRO A 150 4.83 42.49 -2.29
N ALA A 151 4.05 42.72 -3.34
CA ALA A 151 2.64 42.31 -3.41
C ALA A 151 2.49 40.78 -3.50
N SER A 152 3.45 40.11 -4.14
CA SER A 152 3.51 38.66 -4.23
C SER A 152 3.97 38.00 -2.92
N LYS A 153 4.65 38.74 -2.02
CA LYS A 153 5.12 38.20 -0.72
C LYS A 153 3.98 37.77 0.21
N ASN A 154 2.83 38.48 0.20
CA ASN A 154 1.70 38.12 1.06
C ASN A 154 1.06 36.78 0.65
N GLY A 155 0.77 36.58 -0.64
CA GLY A 155 0.24 35.30 -1.13
C GLY A 155 1.22 34.14 -0.98
N VAL A 156 2.52 34.40 -1.09
CA VAL A 156 3.56 33.39 -0.88
C VAL A 156 3.65 32.98 0.60
N ASN A 157 3.58 33.92 1.53
CA ASN A 157 3.54 33.61 2.97
C ASN A 157 2.31 32.77 3.35
N GLU A 158 1.16 33.04 2.74
CA GLU A 158 -0.05 32.24 2.94
C GLU A 158 0.13 30.80 2.44
N LEU A 159 0.68 30.61 1.24
CA LEU A 159 0.98 29.27 0.70
C LEU A 159 1.94 28.49 1.62
N ILE A 160 2.96 29.15 2.17
CA ILE A 160 3.90 28.54 3.12
C ILE A 160 3.16 28.12 4.40
N TYR A 161 2.30 28.99 4.94
CA TYR A 161 1.51 28.68 6.13
C TYR A 161 0.59 27.48 5.91
N ILE A 162 -0.16 27.46 4.80
CA ILE A 162 -1.04 26.35 4.42
C ILE A 162 -0.24 25.06 4.23
N GLY A 163 0.93 25.14 3.58
CA GLY A 163 1.83 24.01 3.39
C GLY A 163 2.28 23.39 4.72
N LYS A 164 2.78 24.21 5.65
CA LYS A 164 3.24 23.76 6.98
C LYS A 164 2.10 23.16 7.82
N LYS A 165 0.90 23.77 7.79
CA LYS A 165 -0.28 23.22 8.46
C LYS A 165 -0.70 21.86 7.88
N SER A 166 -0.67 21.74 6.54
CA SER A 166 -1.01 20.50 5.84
C SER A 166 0.01 19.39 6.12
N GLU A 167 1.30 19.73 6.19
CA GLU A 167 2.38 18.81 6.52
C GLU A 167 2.19 18.19 7.90
N LYS A 168 1.83 19.01 8.90
CA LYS A 168 1.56 18.52 10.25
C LYS A 168 0.45 17.46 10.26
N ILE A 169 -0.68 17.74 9.60
CA ILE A 169 -1.81 16.81 9.51
C ILE A 169 -1.40 15.51 8.81
N LEU A 170 -0.63 15.61 7.73
CA LEU A 170 -0.15 14.46 6.97
C LEU A 170 0.77 13.57 7.81
N ILE A 171 1.71 14.15 8.56
CA ILE A 171 2.62 13.42 9.46
C ILE A 171 1.82 12.75 10.58
N ASP A 172 0.93 13.49 11.23
CA ASP A 172 0.11 12.98 12.33
C ASP A 172 -0.73 11.78 11.85
N TYR A 173 -1.39 11.89 10.68
CA TYR A 173 -2.14 10.79 10.09
C TYR A 173 -1.24 9.60 9.72
N THR A 174 -0.09 9.84 9.11
CA THR A 174 0.83 8.75 8.71
C THR A 174 1.32 7.96 9.93
N ASN A 175 1.58 8.64 11.06
CA ASN A 175 1.96 7.97 12.31
C ASN A 175 0.85 7.02 12.82
N THR A 176 -0.42 7.36 12.61
CA THR A 176 -1.54 6.48 12.96
C THR A 176 -1.54 5.21 12.08
N LEU A 177 -1.26 5.35 10.79
CA LEU A 177 -1.16 4.20 9.87
C LEU A 177 0.01 3.28 10.23
N LEU A 178 1.18 3.84 10.53
CA LEU A 178 2.39 3.07 10.90
C LEU A 178 2.22 2.27 12.19
N THR A 179 1.46 2.81 13.14
CA THR A 179 1.16 2.13 14.41
C THR A 179 -0.02 1.14 14.29
N ALA A 180 -0.61 1.03 13.09
CA ALA A 180 -1.89 0.35 12.87
C ALA A 180 -2.96 0.80 13.88
N MET A 181 -2.90 2.05 14.32
CA MET A 181 -3.93 2.66 15.15
C MET A 181 -4.82 3.46 14.21
N ASN A 182 -6.09 3.11 14.09
CA ASN A 182 -7.05 4.02 13.49
C ASN A 182 -7.73 4.80 14.61
N PRO A 183 -7.39 6.08 14.83
CA PRO A 183 -8.24 6.94 15.63
C PRO A 183 -9.57 7.06 14.88
N ARG A 184 -10.58 6.31 15.33
CA ARG A 184 -11.97 6.35 14.82
C ARG A 184 -12.66 7.72 15.09
N THR A 185 -11.88 8.74 15.45
CA THR A 185 -12.31 10.05 15.90
C THR A 185 -11.50 11.14 15.19
N ASN A 186 -12.24 11.93 14.40
CA ASN A 186 -11.98 13.24 13.81
C ASN A 186 -10.55 13.79 13.94
N LEU A 187 -9.67 13.34 13.05
CA LEU A 187 -8.61 14.22 12.56
C LEU A 187 -9.31 15.28 11.69
N ILE A 188 -9.11 16.55 12.02
CA ILE A 188 -9.74 17.71 11.37
C ILE A 188 -9.64 17.55 9.85
N ALA A 189 -10.78 17.50 9.17
CA ALA A 189 -10.84 17.23 7.75
C ALA A 189 -10.28 18.43 6.97
N VAL A 190 -9.73 18.20 5.78
CA VAL A 190 -9.25 19.29 4.89
C VAL A 190 -10.32 20.36 4.62
N LYS A 191 -11.61 20.01 4.71
CA LYS A 191 -12.74 20.95 4.59
C LYS A 191 -12.76 22.03 5.66
N ASP A 192 -12.16 21.78 6.82
CA ASP A 192 -12.09 22.71 7.95
C ASP A 192 -10.82 23.59 7.89
N ILE A 193 -10.03 23.48 6.82
CA ILE A 193 -8.84 24.32 6.56
C ILE A 193 -9.18 25.45 5.57
N ASN A 194 -10.45 25.62 5.18
CA ASN A 194 -10.87 26.82 4.45
C ASN A 194 -11.05 27.96 5.45
N VAL A 195 -10.27 29.02 5.24
CA VAL A 195 -10.44 30.32 5.90
C VAL A 195 -11.20 31.18 4.90
N ASP A 196 -12.32 31.76 5.33
CA ASP A 196 -12.98 32.86 4.62
C ASP A 196 -12.04 34.05 4.41
#